data_AF-A0A498LRY6-F1
#
_entry.id   AF-A0A498LRY6-F1
#
_cell.length_a   1.000
_cell.length_b   1.000
_cell.length_c   1.000
_cell.angle_alpha   90.00
_cell.angle_beta   90.00
_cell.angle_gamma   90.00
#
_symmetry.space_group_name_H-M   'P 1'
#
loop_
_entity.id
_entity.type
_entity.pdbx_description
1 polymer ?
#
loop_
_entity_poly.entity_id
_entity_poly.type
_entity_poly.pdbx_seq_one_letter_code
_entity_poly.pdbx_strand_id
1 'polypeptide(L)'
;MAVNPRELFPCSIETLRGLRFEVFLRFSLKTYSKRVLQWTVKICFVIGRDGFLVFVHPLECLGFSSDGVTRKRNLRCAFLRITDLTNQGRVCGQQAFKTEPRNVTVRAGATSLLKCEVLRASGAVQWVKDGLLLGPQRSLPGYPRYSMTGDQQKGQYHLQIFNVSLEDDGPYECQVGRSVSSRAIVSRTAWLNVQIPPSQPYIQLESDEPWVEGDEYTVTCIAPDAKPPAEITMFRDGEELTETDSFTMSGSQDKLLNTHAEVKVVCMSYGGNPLATLHWTKGDNGGMMTTSNLTHKVSREDHGLSLTCEAFNKGTRFSSVRTEELIVYYPPQKVWLDAPPPNVFLHSGTTLRLVCFSSGGNPTGQLVWLKNNKVVQTASKQVSSERGVSRELLLTLQPSDNLATYRCDSSNKAKKVLSAQTKLRVLFPAVSVKIVAKQQELRRGQTLDLDCLAGSSNPPANISWNLGPVMY
;
A
#
# COMPACT_ATOMS: atom_id res chain seq x y z
N MET A 1 -44.03 24.03 68.11
CA MET A 1 -44.13 23.62 66.69
C MET A 1 -44.26 22.11 66.66
N ALA A 2 -45.44 21.60 66.32
CA ALA A 2 -45.64 20.17 66.08
C ALA A 2 -45.07 19.84 64.70
N VAL A 3 -44.01 19.03 64.64
CA VAL A 3 -43.56 18.42 63.40
C VAL A 3 -44.44 17.19 63.18
N ASN A 4 -45.18 17.17 62.07
CA ASN A 4 -46.04 16.05 61.70
C ASN A 4 -45.14 14.80 61.45
N PRO A 5 -45.29 13.68 62.18
CA PRO A 5 -44.36 12.55 62.08
C PRO A 5 -44.42 11.80 60.74
N ARG A 6 -45.35 12.14 59.86
CA ARG A 6 -45.53 11.51 58.54
C ARG A 6 -44.44 11.84 57.52
N GLU A 7 -43.55 12.80 57.78
CA GLU A 7 -42.49 13.18 56.83
C GLU A 7 -41.11 12.57 57.09
N LEU A 8 -40.89 11.88 58.22
CA LEU A 8 -39.53 11.43 58.60
C LEU A 8 -39.27 9.92 58.48
N PHE A 9 -40.27 9.04 58.36
CA PHE A 9 -40.05 7.59 58.22
C PHE A 9 -41.16 6.88 57.42
N PRO A 10 -40.92 6.43 56.17
CA PRO A 10 -41.93 5.76 55.37
C PRO A 10 -41.81 4.21 55.34
N CYS A 11 -41.19 3.56 56.35
CA CYS A 11 -40.98 2.09 56.36
C CYS A 11 -41.30 1.41 57.71
N SER A 12 -41.63 0.11 57.63
CA SER A 12 -41.83 -0.82 58.75
C SER A 12 -40.56 -1.02 59.58
N ILE A 13 -40.75 -1.20 60.89
CA ILE A 13 -39.74 -1.33 61.96
C ILE A 13 -38.72 -2.47 61.76
N GLU A 14 -38.99 -3.45 60.89
CA GLU A 14 -38.09 -4.60 60.69
C GLU A 14 -36.84 -4.30 59.84
N THR A 15 -36.85 -3.26 58.99
CA THR A 15 -35.72 -2.95 58.09
C THR A 15 -34.64 -2.07 58.72
N LEU A 16 -34.83 -1.62 59.96
CA LEU A 16 -33.95 -0.65 60.64
C LEU A 16 -33.18 -1.25 61.84
N ARG A 17 -33.19 -2.57 62.00
CA ARG A 17 -32.45 -3.24 63.10
C ARG A 17 -30.95 -2.94 63.02
N GLY A 18 -30.39 -2.39 64.11
CA GLY A 18 -28.95 -2.17 64.27
C GLY A 18 -28.39 -0.84 63.74
N LEU A 19 -29.19 0.02 63.10
CA LEU A 19 -28.76 1.35 62.68
C LEU A 19 -28.76 2.33 63.86
N ARG A 20 -27.66 3.09 64.02
CA ARG A 20 -27.56 4.22 64.96
C ARG A 20 -28.12 5.48 64.29
N PHE A 21 -29.05 6.14 64.97
CA PHE A 21 -29.59 7.43 64.53
C PHE A 21 -29.16 8.53 65.49
N GLU A 22 -28.72 9.66 64.93
CA GLU A 22 -28.38 10.86 65.68
C GLU A 22 -29.38 11.97 65.32
N VAL A 23 -30.10 12.47 66.32
CA VAL A 23 -31.02 13.59 66.14
C VAL A 23 -30.48 14.80 66.91
N PHE A 24 -30.30 15.91 66.19
CA PHE A 24 -29.87 17.18 66.76
C PHE A 24 -31.07 18.11 66.88
N LEU A 25 -31.49 18.40 68.11
CA LEU A 25 -32.57 19.34 68.38
C LEU A 25 -31.98 20.70 68.76
N ARG A 26 -32.23 21.72 67.93
CA ARG A 26 -31.88 23.11 68.22
C ARG A 26 -33.03 23.81 68.94
N PHE A 27 -32.73 24.40 70.08
CA PHE A 27 -33.65 25.23 70.84
C PHE A 27 -33.16 26.67 70.80
N SER A 28 -34.11 27.59 70.65
CA SER A 28 -33.84 29.03 70.60
C SER A 28 -34.84 29.73 71.51
N LEU A 29 -34.35 30.34 72.59
CA LEU A 29 -35.17 31.09 73.53
C LEU A 29 -34.87 32.59 73.36
N LYS A 30 -35.90 33.38 73.03
CA LYS A 30 -35.81 34.86 73.02
C LYS A 30 -36.15 35.36 74.43
N THR A 31 -35.20 36.07 75.04
CA THR A 31 -35.42 36.72 76.33
C THR A 31 -35.87 38.17 76.14
N TYR A 32 -36.50 38.75 77.15
CA TYR A 32 -37.14 40.07 77.09
C TYR A 32 -36.16 41.23 76.80
N SER A 33 -34.83 41.03 76.95
CA SER A 33 -33.80 42.02 76.59
C SER A 33 -33.23 41.89 75.17
N LYS A 34 -33.94 41.20 74.25
CA LYS A 34 -33.55 40.98 72.84
C LYS A 34 -32.23 40.22 72.60
N ARG A 35 -31.73 39.41 73.54
CA ARG A 35 -30.71 38.38 73.23
C ARG A 35 -31.37 37.02 72.99
N VAL A 36 -30.90 36.33 71.95
CA VAL A 36 -31.32 34.97 71.58
C VAL A 36 -30.29 33.99 72.12
N LEU A 37 -30.69 33.14 73.06
CA LEU A 37 -29.88 32.01 73.51
C LEU A 37 -30.25 30.79 72.67
N GLN A 38 -29.25 30.21 72.00
CA GLN A 38 -29.39 28.98 71.22
C GLN A 38 -28.52 27.88 71.79
N TRP A 39 -29.06 26.67 71.89
CA TRP A 39 -28.29 25.48 72.19
C TRP A 39 -28.83 24.27 71.42
N THR A 40 -27.96 23.28 71.22
CA THR A 40 -28.28 22.05 70.47
C THR A 40 -28.08 20.86 71.38
N VAL A 41 -29.06 19.96 71.45
CA VAL A 41 -28.94 18.68 72.15
C VAL A 41 -28.83 17.56 71.13
N LYS A 42 -27.79 16.73 71.24
CA LYS A 42 -27.60 15.52 70.45
C LYS A 42 -28.17 14.32 71.21
N ILE A 43 -29.08 13.58 70.60
CA ILE A 43 -29.63 12.36 71.20
C ILE A 43 -29.41 11.18 70.24
N CYS A 44 -28.83 10.10 70.77
CA CYS A 44 -28.52 8.89 70.02
C CYS A 44 -29.47 7.75 70.40
N PHE A 45 -30.04 7.08 69.40
CA PHE A 45 -30.92 5.92 69.59
C PHE A 45 -30.50 4.73 68.73
N VAL A 46 -30.86 3.54 69.19
CA VAL A 46 -30.76 2.27 68.43
C VAL A 46 -32.12 1.57 68.47
N ILE A 47 -32.54 1.00 67.35
CA ILE A 47 -33.78 0.22 67.24
C ILE A 47 -33.51 -1.22 67.69
N GLY A 48 -34.13 -1.62 68.80
CA GLY A 48 -34.04 -2.97 69.36
C GLY A 48 -34.87 -4.01 68.58
N ARG A 49 -34.69 -5.30 68.91
CA ARG A 49 -35.29 -6.44 68.17
C ARG A 49 -36.82 -6.37 68.03
N ASP A 50 -37.51 -5.73 68.98
CA ASP A 50 -38.98 -5.69 69.01
C ASP A 50 -39.56 -4.30 68.64
N GLY A 51 -38.74 -3.42 68.05
CA GLY A 51 -39.19 -2.09 67.60
C GLY A 51 -39.15 -0.98 68.66
N PHE A 52 -38.64 -1.26 69.87
CA PHE A 52 -38.42 -0.24 70.89
C PHE A 52 -37.15 0.57 70.62
N LEU A 53 -37.21 1.90 70.81
CA LEU A 53 -36.02 2.77 70.83
C LEU A 53 -35.35 2.68 72.19
N VAL A 54 -34.07 2.26 72.21
CA VAL A 54 -33.26 2.20 73.42
C VAL A 54 -32.32 3.41 73.47
N PHE A 55 -32.39 4.19 74.55
CA PHE A 55 -31.50 5.31 74.81
C PHE A 55 -30.09 4.80 75.14
N VAL A 56 -29.07 5.29 74.43
CA VAL A 56 -27.67 5.02 74.77
C VAL A 56 -27.07 6.26 75.44
N HIS A 57 -27.23 6.32 76.77
CA HIS A 57 -26.59 7.20 77.78
C HIS A 57 -26.43 8.73 77.51
N PRO A 58 -26.84 9.60 78.47
CA PRO A 58 -26.52 11.03 78.43
C PRO A 58 -25.12 11.25 79.02
N LEU A 59 -24.20 11.82 78.26
CA LEU A 59 -22.98 12.43 78.81
C LEU A 59 -22.94 13.89 78.37
N GLU A 60 -23.11 14.75 79.38
CA GLU A 60 -22.66 16.14 79.48
C GLU A 60 -23.34 17.20 78.59
N CYS A 61 -24.35 17.85 79.16
CA CYS A 61 -24.65 19.25 78.82
C CYS A 61 -23.90 20.16 79.80
N LEU A 62 -22.72 20.63 79.43
CA LEU A 62 -22.06 21.75 80.10
C LEU A 62 -22.67 23.06 79.58
N GLY A 63 -23.42 23.75 80.43
CA GLY A 63 -23.89 25.11 80.20
C GLY A 63 -23.20 26.08 81.14
N PHE A 64 -22.34 26.95 80.60
CA PHE A 64 -21.88 28.16 81.28
C PHE A 64 -22.97 29.24 81.19
N SER A 65 -23.45 29.71 82.33
CA SER A 65 -24.22 30.95 82.48
C SER A 65 -23.69 31.71 83.69
N SER A 66 -23.53 33.02 83.54
CA SER A 66 -22.75 33.92 84.40
C SER A 66 -23.35 34.30 85.75
N ASP A 67 -24.26 33.50 86.32
CA ASP A 67 -24.81 33.75 87.65
C ASP A 67 -24.91 32.41 88.39
N GLY A 68 -24.00 32.20 89.35
CA GLY A 68 -23.72 30.94 90.03
C GLY A 68 -24.83 30.43 90.94
N VAL A 69 -25.85 29.77 90.37
CA VAL A 69 -26.78 28.92 91.12
C VAL A 69 -27.08 27.63 90.34
N THR A 70 -26.42 26.54 90.73
CA THR A 70 -26.63 25.19 90.23
C THR A 70 -27.89 24.59 90.88
N ARG A 71 -28.96 24.35 90.12
CA ARG A 71 -30.09 23.50 90.56
C ARG A 71 -30.18 22.24 89.72
N LYS A 72 -29.76 21.10 90.30
CA LYS A 72 -30.05 19.75 89.80
C LYS A 72 -31.56 19.52 89.82
N ARG A 73 -32.18 19.24 88.66
CA ARG A 73 -33.52 18.66 88.59
C ARG A 73 -33.42 17.26 87.97
N ASN A 74 -33.79 16.25 88.76
CA ASN A 74 -34.00 14.88 88.28
C ASN A 74 -35.26 14.85 87.40
N LEU A 75 -35.12 14.70 86.08
CA LEU A 75 -36.22 14.34 85.21
C LEU A 75 -36.35 12.81 85.15
N ARG A 76 -37.52 12.29 85.50
CA ARG A 76 -37.87 10.87 85.34
C ARG A 76 -38.07 10.56 83.86
N CYS A 77 -37.57 9.41 83.40
CA CYS A 77 -37.80 8.89 82.05
C CYS A 77 -39.30 8.57 81.87
N ALA A 78 -39.90 9.06 80.79
CA ALA A 78 -41.24 8.66 80.36
C ALA A 78 -41.12 7.56 79.29
N PHE A 79 -41.81 6.44 79.48
CA PHE A 79 -41.98 5.39 78.47
C PHE A 79 -43.23 5.71 77.64
N LEU A 80 -43.10 5.79 76.32
CA LEU A 80 -44.20 6.03 75.39
C LEU A 80 -44.58 4.71 74.72
N ARG A 81 -45.78 4.20 75.00
CA ARG A 81 -46.34 2.98 74.43
C ARG A 81 -47.20 3.38 73.23
N ILE A 82 -46.83 2.97 72.01
CA ILE A 82 -47.65 3.18 70.82
C ILE A 82 -48.47 1.90 70.61
N THR A 83 -49.76 1.96 70.94
CA THR A 83 -50.76 0.97 70.55
C THR A 83 -51.76 1.63 69.60
N ASP A 84 -51.65 1.31 68.31
CA ASP A 84 -52.72 1.17 67.31
C ASP A 84 -52.18 1.49 65.91
N LEU A 85 -51.82 0.44 65.17
CA LEU A 85 -51.89 0.38 63.70
C LEU A 85 -52.21 -1.08 63.34
N THR A 86 -53.50 -1.41 63.36
CA THR A 86 -54.03 -2.66 62.82
C THR A 86 -54.00 -2.64 61.28
N ASN A 87 -53.60 -3.78 60.73
CA ASN A 87 -53.95 -4.32 59.42
C ASN A 87 -53.83 -3.41 58.18
N GLN A 88 -52.66 -3.46 57.55
CA GLN A 88 -52.52 -3.78 56.12
C GLN A 88 -51.05 -4.12 55.86
N GLY A 89 -50.73 -5.40 55.78
CA GLY A 89 -49.41 -5.88 55.38
C GLY A 89 -49.10 -5.45 53.95
N ARG A 90 -48.47 -4.28 53.77
CA ARG A 90 -47.80 -3.91 52.53
C ARG A 90 -46.35 -4.36 52.61
N VAL A 91 -46.01 -5.38 51.83
CA VAL A 91 -44.62 -5.74 51.54
C VAL A 91 -43.93 -4.52 50.93
N CYS A 92 -42.99 -3.91 51.66
CA CYS A 92 -42.20 -2.78 51.18
C CYS A 92 -41.05 -3.30 50.31
N GLY A 93 -41.36 -3.65 49.06
CA GLY A 93 -40.38 -4.03 48.06
C GLY A 93 -40.03 -2.84 47.17
N GLN A 94 -38.86 -2.22 47.35
CA GLN A 94 -38.36 -1.18 46.44
C GLN A 94 -38.04 -1.80 45.07
N GLN A 95 -38.66 -1.27 44.01
CA GLN A 95 -38.34 -1.64 42.64
C GLN A 95 -36.88 -1.34 42.31
N ALA A 96 -36.23 -2.24 41.57
CA ALA A 96 -34.81 -2.15 41.20
C ALA A 96 -34.57 -2.81 39.84
N PHE A 97 -33.55 -2.39 39.11
CA PHE A 97 -33.18 -3.09 37.87
C PHE A 97 -32.50 -4.42 38.19
N LYS A 98 -33.00 -5.50 37.58
CA LYS A 98 -32.30 -6.79 37.50
C LYS A 98 -31.25 -6.75 36.39
N THR A 99 -31.65 -6.22 35.24
CA THR A 99 -30.82 -6.07 34.05
C THR A 99 -31.10 -4.69 33.48
N GLU A 100 -30.07 -3.87 33.43
CA GLU A 100 -30.11 -2.58 32.75
C GLU A 100 -29.63 -2.72 31.30
N PRO A 101 -30.03 -1.81 30.40
CA PRO A 101 -29.62 -1.86 28.99
C PRO A 101 -28.13 -1.60 28.80
N ARG A 102 -27.58 -2.08 27.70
CA ARG A 102 -26.17 -1.85 27.30
C ARG A 102 -26.15 -1.23 25.91
N ASN A 103 -25.04 -0.60 25.56
CA ASN A 103 -24.85 -0.09 24.20
C ASN A 103 -24.97 -1.23 23.19
N VAL A 104 -25.65 -0.97 22.09
CA VAL A 104 -25.87 -1.93 21.00
C VAL A 104 -25.49 -1.24 19.70
N THR A 105 -24.69 -1.91 18.89
CA THR A 105 -24.41 -1.48 17.51
C THR A 105 -25.14 -2.39 16.55
N VAL A 106 -25.86 -1.82 15.58
CA VAL A 106 -26.69 -2.58 14.64
C VAL A 106 -26.66 -1.94 13.26
N ARG A 107 -26.70 -2.75 12.20
CA ARG A 107 -26.81 -2.24 10.83
C ARG A 107 -28.23 -1.72 10.57
N ALA A 108 -28.35 -0.62 9.83
CA ALA A 108 -29.64 -0.12 9.36
C ALA A 108 -30.45 -1.23 8.66
N GLY A 109 -31.75 -1.27 8.91
CA GLY A 109 -32.67 -2.30 8.44
C GLY A 109 -32.78 -3.55 9.32
N ALA A 110 -31.82 -3.79 10.23
CA ALA A 110 -31.90 -4.91 11.16
C ALA A 110 -32.80 -4.59 12.36
N THR A 111 -33.00 -5.58 13.24
CA THR A 111 -33.81 -5.45 14.46
C THR A 111 -32.89 -5.30 15.68
N SER A 112 -33.09 -4.26 16.48
CA SER A 112 -32.37 -4.03 17.74
C SER A 112 -33.19 -4.47 18.95
N LEU A 113 -32.51 -4.90 20.02
CA LEU A 113 -33.12 -5.29 21.28
C LEU A 113 -32.34 -4.72 22.48
N LEU A 114 -32.90 -3.70 23.12
CA LEU A 114 -32.38 -3.15 24.38
C LEU A 114 -33.04 -3.85 25.56
N LYS A 115 -32.24 -4.59 26.34
CA LYS A 115 -32.75 -5.39 27.45
C LYS A 115 -32.96 -4.52 28.70
N CYS A 116 -34.19 -4.52 29.22
CA CYS A 116 -34.51 -4.02 30.56
C CYS A 116 -35.30 -5.08 31.33
N GLU A 117 -34.86 -5.39 32.54
CA GLU A 117 -35.54 -6.28 33.48
C GLU A 117 -35.63 -5.59 34.85
N VAL A 118 -36.82 -5.59 35.47
CA VAL A 118 -37.12 -4.87 36.71
C VAL A 118 -37.60 -5.86 37.77
N LEU A 119 -36.89 -5.91 38.90
CA LEU A 119 -37.32 -6.63 40.11
C LEU A 119 -38.41 -5.85 40.83
N ARG A 120 -39.46 -6.55 41.26
CA ARG A 120 -40.56 -5.98 42.06
C ARG A 120 -41.18 -4.75 41.39
N ALA A 121 -41.34 -4.80 40.07
CA ALA A 121 -41.93 -3.73 39.28
C ALA A 121 -43.33 -3.39 39.84
N SER A 122 -43.50 -2.16 40.31
CA SER A 122 -44.77 -1.69 40.89
C SER A 122 -45.22 -0.35 40.32
N GLY A 123 -44.30 0.47 39.81
CA GLY A 123 -44.60 1.61 38.95
C GLY A 123 -44.67 1.23 37.47
N ALA A 124 -45.25 2.10 36.66
CA ALA A 124 -45.28 1.93 35.21
C ALA A 124 -43.84 1.98 34.63
N VAL A 125 -43.49 1.00 33.79
CA VAL A 125 -42.20 0.94 33.08
C VAL A 125 -42.38 1.57 31.71
N GLN A 126 -41.48 2.47 31.33
CA GLN A 126 -41.48 3.16 30.05
C GLN A 126 -40.06 3.33 29.52
N TRP A 127 -39.94 3.41 28.20
CA TRP A 127 -38.68 3.74 27.54
C TRP A 127 -38.63 5.22 27.19
N VAL A 128 -37.43 5.77 27.24
CA VAL A 128 -37.13 7.17 26.91
C VAL A 128 -36.05 7.17 25.84
N LYS A 129 -36.26 7.95 24.77
CA LYS A 129 -35.30 8.17 23.68
C LYS A 129 -35.03 9.66 23.59
N ASP A 130 -33.77 10.08 23.67
CA ASP A 130 -33.39 11.51 23.56
C ASP A 130 -34.19 12.42 24.53
N GLY A 131 -34.56 11.91 25.71
CA GLY A 131 -35.39 12.63 26.68
C GLY A 131 -36.91 12.59 26.41
N LEU A 132 -37.36 12.03 25.29
CA LEU A 132 -38.77 11.85 24.95
C LEU A 132 -39.32 10.53 25.52
N LEU A 133 -40.40 10.62 26.29
CA LEU A 133 -41.09 9.45 26.84
C LEU A 133 -41.86 8.74 25.72
N LEU A 134 -41.53 7.47 25.45
CA LEU A 134 -42.21 6.65 24.44
C LEU A 134 -43.54 6.07 24.95
N GLY A 135 -43.74 6.09 26.26
CA GLY A 135 -44.96 5.64 26.94
C GLY A 135 -44.86 4.25 27.59
N PRO A 136 -45.82 3.90 28.47
CA PRO A 136 -45.82 2.63 29.20
C PRO A 136 -46.50 1.48 28.45
N GLN A 137 -47.22 1.75 27.35
CA GLN A 137 -47.92 0.74 26.57
C GLN A 137 -46.92 -0.11 25.78
N ARG A 138 -47.10 -1.43 25.77
CA ARG A 138 -46.19 -2.35 25.07
C ARG A 138 -46.16 -2.16 23.55
N SER A 139 -47.24 -1.66 22.96
CA SER A 139 -47.31 -1.35 21.54
C SER A 139 -46.67 -0.02 21.16
N LEU A 140 -46.30 0.82 22.13
CA LEU A 140 -45.71 2.16 21.94
C LEU A 140 -46.41 2.99 20.84
N PRO A 141 -47.68 3.38 21.05
CA PRO A 141 -48.47 4.12 20.04
C PRO A 141 -47.74 5.36 19.53
N GLY A 142 -47.73 5.55 18.20
CA GLY A 142 -46.97 6.62 17.54
C GLY A 142 -45.60 6.17 17.02
N TYR A 143 -45.10 5.01 17.46
CA TYR A 143 -43.82 4.44 17.03
C TYR A 143 -44.03 3.04 16.43
N PRO A 144 -44.51 2.93 15.17
CA PRO A 144 -44.95 1.65 14.58
C PRO A 144 -43.84 0.59 14.45
N ARG A 145 -42.57 1.02 14.47
CA ARG A 145 -41.40 0.12 14.44
C ARG A 145 -40.96 -0.37 15.82
N TYR A 146 -41.49 0.21 16.90
CA TYR A 146 -41.03 0.02 18.27
C TYR A 146 -42.02 -0.86 19.01
N SER A 147 -41.52 -1.75 19.87
CA SER A 147 -42.38 -2.55 20.75
C SER A 147 -41.66 -2.93 22.03
N MET A 148 -42.40 -3.06 23.12
CA MET A 148 -41.87 -3.52 24.40
C MET A 148 -42.17 -5.01 24.58
N THR A 149 -41.15 -5.84 24.41
CA THR A 149 -41.22 -7.30 24.42
C THR A 149 -40.69 -7.90 25.72
N GLY A 150 -40.85 -9.22 25.89
CA GLY A 150 -40.50 -9.95 27.11
C GLY A 150 -41.70 -10.22 28.03
N ASP A 151 -41.52 -11.09 29.01
CA ASP A 151 -42.56 -11.52 29.95
C ASP A 151 -42.73 -10.54 31.13
N GLN A 152 -43.90 -9.90 31.22
CA GLN A 152 -44.23 -8.95 32.29
C GLN A 152 -44.22 -9.59 33.68
N GLN A 153 -44.64 -10.86 33.79
CA GLN A 153 -44.69 -11.58 35.06
C GLN A 153 -43.27 -11.86 35.58
N LYS A 154 -42.28 -11.92 34.68
CA LYS A 154 -40.86 -12.02 35.00
C LYS A 154 -40.16 -10.67 35.09
N GLY A 155 -40.90 -9.57 34.96
CA GLY A 155 -40.37 -8.21 35.02
C GLY A 155 -39.56 -7.80 33.78
N GLN A 156 -39.80 -8.42 32.62
CA GLN A 156 -39.06 -8.11 31.39
C GLN A 156 -39.80 -7.09 30.52
N TYR A 157 -39.07 -6.02 30.17
CA TYR A 157 -39.56 -4.85 29.45
C TYR A 157 -38.54 -4.42 28.39
N HIS A 158 -38.20 -5.34 27.49
CA HIS A 158 -37.17 -5.11 26.48
C HIS A 158 -37.71 -4.20 25.37
N LEU A 159 -36.95 -3.18 24.95
CA LEU A 159 -37.31 -2.38 23.78
C LEU A 159 -36.78 -3.07 22.53
N GLN A 160 -37.70 -3.47 21.65
CA GLN A 160 -37.39 -3.99 20.33
C GLN A 160 -37.73 -2.93 19.28
N ILE A 161 -36.78 -2.65 18.39
CA ILE A 161 -36.94 -1.73 17.26
C ILE A 161 -36.71 -2.52 15.98
N PHE A 162 -37.75 -2.66 15.16
CA PHE A 162 -37.68 -3.33 13.86
C PHE A 162 -37.24 -2.35 12.77
N ASN A 163 -36.54 -2.85 11.76
CA ASN A 163 -36.10 -2.06 10.60
C ASN A 163 -35.43 -0.74 11.05
N VAL A 164 -34.38 -0.86 11.87
CA VAL A 164 -33.68 0.28 12.50
C VAL A 164 -33.21 1.28 11.45
N SER A 165 -33.46 2.57 11.67
CA SER A 165 -33.06 3.69 10.80
C SER A 165 -32.06 4.62 11.49
N LEU A 166 -31.47 5.56 10.76
CA LEU A 166 -30.52 6.54 11.30
C LEU A 166 -31.11 7.38 12.45
N GLU A 167 -32.41 7.66 12.40
CA GLU A 167 -33.14 8.43 13.41
C GLU A 167 -33.18 7.73 14.79
N ASP A 168 -33.03 6.40 14.81
CA ASP A 168 -33.01 5.62 16.03
C ASP A 168 -31.66 5.71 16.76
N ASP A 169 -30.62 6.25 16.10
CA ASP A 169 -29.30 6.41 16.66
C ASP A 169 -29.29 7.43 17.79
N GLY A 170 -29.02 6.98 19.02
CA GLY A 170 -29.05 7.87 20.17
C GLY A 170 -29.11 7.18 21.52
N PRO A 171 -29.17 7.96 22.61
CA PRO A 171 -29.34 7.50 23.98
C PRO A 171 -30.76 7.02 24.29
N TYR A 172 -30.83 5.88 24.98
CA TYR A 172 -32.05 5.28 25.52
C TYR A 172 -31.94 4.99 27.00
N GLU A 173 -33.07 5.15 27.70
CA GLU A 173 -33.19 4.85 29.13
C GLU A 173 -34.48 4.08 29.42
N CYS A 174 -34.38 3.09 30.30
CA CYS A 174 -35.52 2.40 30.86
C CYS A 174 -35.88 3.08 32.18
N GLN A 175 -37.08 3.64 32.28
CA GLN A 175 -37.53 4.38 33.46
C GLN A 175 -38.74 3.70 34.09
N VAL A 176 -38.75 3.61 35.43
CA VAL A 176 -39.86 3.05 36.19
C VAL A 176 -40.41 4.12 37.11
N GLY A 177 -41.70 4.45 36.92
CA GLY A 177 -42.38 5.51 37.66
C GLY A 177 -42.53 5.22 39.16
N ARG A 178 -42.94 6.23 39.93
CA ARG A 178 -43.27 6.08 41.35
C ARG A 178 -44.55 5.26 41.51
N SER A 179 -44.59 4.40 42.52
CA SER A 179 -45.80 3.68 42.93
C SER A 179 -46.13 3.96 44.40
N VAL A 180 -47.20 3.35 44.90
CA VAL A 180 -47.55 3.45 46.33
C VAL A 180 -46.53 2.73 47.22
N SER A 181 -45.78 1.76 46.67
CA SER A 181 -44.82 0.93 47.40
C SER A 181 -43.35 1.17 47.05
N SER A 182 -43.03 1.94 45.99
CA SER A 182 -41.67 2.13 45.49
C SER A 182 -41.39 3.54 44.96
N ARG A 183 -40.15 4.01 45.12
CA ARG A 183 -39.63 5.21 44.46
C ARG A 183 -39.32 4.96 42.98
N ALA A 184 -39.36 6.02 42.18
CA ALA A 184 -38.96 5.97 40.77
C ALA A 184 -37.47 5.61 40.61
N ILE A 185 -37.13 4.91 39.54
CA ILE A 185 -35.76 4.53 39.18
C ILE A 185 -35.54 4.76 37.68
N VAL A 186 -34.32 5.15 37.31
CA VAL A 186 -33.89 5.40 35.92
C VAL A 186 -32.65 4.54 35.68
N SER A 187 -32.62 3.80 34.57
CA SER A 187 -31.47 2.97 34.24
C SER A 187 -30.28 3.81 33.81
N ARG A 188 -29.09 3.22 33.72
CA ARG A 188 -28.01 3.81 32.92
C ARG A 188 -28.47 4.09 31.47
N THR A 189 -27.92 5.15 30.90
CA THR A 189 -28.10 5.50 29.48
C THR A 189 -27.40 4.46 28.61
N ALA A 190 -28.12 3.89 27.66
CA ALA A 190 -27.60 2.95 26.67
C ALA A 190 -27.65 3.57 25.28
N TRP A 191 -26.55 3.50 24.54
CA TRP A 191 -26.45 4.04 23.18
C TRP A 191 -26.82 2.98 22.15
N LEU A 192 -27.82 3.26 21.33
CA LEU A 192 -28.05 2.53 20.09
C LEU A 192 -27.22 3.19 18.99
N ASN A 193 -26.17 2.53 18.53
CA ASN A 193 -25.33 2.99 17.43
C ASN A 193 -25.76 2.31 16.13
N VAL A 194 -26.26 3.10 15.19
CA VAL A 194 -26.70 2.60 13.88
C VAL A 194 -25.53 2.69 12.91
N GLN A 195 -25.19 1.56 12.29
CA GLN A 195 -24.22 1.47 11.22
C GLN A 195 -24.91 1.56 9.86
N ILE A 196 -24.45 2.48 9.02
CA ILE A 196 -24.94 2.68 7.67
C ILE A 196 -23.80 2.33 6.71
N PRO A 197 -23.95 1.30 5.86
CA PRO A 197 -22.96 1.01 4.83
C PRO A 197 -22.91 2.14 3.81
N PRO A 198 -21.75 2.43 3.20
CA PRO A 198 -21.67 3.42 2.14
C PRO A 198 -22.60 3.06 0.98
N SER A 199 -23.11 4.09 0.32
CA SER A 199 -23.70 3.95 -1.01
C SER A 199 -22.63 3.59 -2.05
N GLN A 200 -23.07 3.19 -3.24
CA GLN A 200 -22.16 2.73 -4.31
C GLN A 200 -21.05 3.78 -4.54
N PRO A 201 -19.77 3.42 -4.33
CA PRO A 201 -18.67 4.36 -4.56
C PRO A 201 -18.54 4.68 -6.05
N TYR A 202 -18.14 5.91 -6.34
CA TYR A 202 -17.93 6.40 -7.70
C TYR A 202 -16.61 7.16 -7.82
N ILE A 203 -16.08 7.21 -9.04
CA ILE A 203 -14.86 7.93 -9.36
C ILE A 203 -15.24 9.29 -9.95
N GLN A 204 -14.61 10.33 -9.44
CA GLN A 204 -14.69 11.69 -9.94
C GLN A 204 -13.31 12.11 -10.47
N LEU A 205 -13.32 12.72 -11.65
CA LEU A 205 -12.13 13.25 -12.30
C LEU A 205 -12.14 14.78 -12.19
N GLU A 206 -10.96 15.38 -12.08
CA GLU A 206 -10.81 16.85 -12.01
C GLU A 206 -11.22 17.54 -13.32
N SER A 207 -11.11 16.84 -14.45
CA SER A 207 -11.50 17.33 -15.78
C SER A 207 -12.09 16.21 -16.64
N ASP A 208 -13.09 16.57 -17.46
CA ASP A 208 -13.65 15.72 -18.52
C ASP A 208 -12.80 15.73 -19.79
N GLU A 209 -11.74 16.54 -19.82
CA GLU A 209 -10.81 16.58 -20.96
C GLU A 209 -10.01 15.28 -21.10
N PRO A 210 -9.66 14.89 -22.33
CA PRO A 210 -8.78 13.74 -22.56
C PRO A 210 -7.44 13.93 -21.85
N TRP A 211 -6.97 12.89 -21.18
CA TRP A 211 -5.66 12.93 -20.52
C TRP A 211 -4.53 13.02 -21.54
N VAL A 212 -3.57 13.87 -21.25
CA VAL A 212 -2.36 14.16 -22.02
C VAL A 212 -1.21 13.34 -21.42
N GLU A 213 -0.42 12.73 -22.29
CA GLU A 213 0.71 11.92 -21.87
C GLU A 213 1.74 12.74 -21.08
N GLY A 214 2.19 12.20 -19.95
CA GLY A 214 3.18 12.83 -19.07
C GLY A 214 2.62 13.83 -18.07
N ASP A 215 1.35 14.24 -18.22
CA ASP A 215 0.68 15.11 -17.27
C ASP A 215 0.18 14.32 -16.04
N GLU A 216 0.17 15.00 -14.89
CA GLU A 216 -0.33 14.47 -13.62
C GLU A 216 -1.81 14.80 -13.47
N TYR A 217 -2.61 13.79 -13.15
CA TYR A 217 -4.05 13.90 -12.95
C TYR A 217 -4.43 13.46 -11.54
N THR A 218 -5.34 14.19 -10.92
CA THR A 218 -5.95 13.79 -9.64
C THR A 218 -7.19 12.96 -9.91
N VAL A 219 -7.23 11.75 -9.35
CA VAL A 219 -8.40 10.88 -9.38
C VAL A 219 -8.94 10.75 -7.96
N THR A 220 -10.21 11.07 -7.78
CA THR A 220 -10.89 11.01 -6.48
C THR A 220 -11.92 9.88 -6.49
N CYS A 221 -11.83 8.94 -5.55
CA CYS A 221 -12.89 7.97 -5.27
C CYS A 221 -13.72 8.46 -4.09
N ILE A 222 -15.03 8.47 -4.23
CA ILE A 222 -15.96 8.96 -3.22
C ILE A 222 -16.86 7.81 -2.80
N ALA A 223 -16.85 7.47 -1.51
CA ALA A 223 -17.76 6.53 -0.86
C ALA A 223 -18.78 7.31 -0.01
N PRO A 224 -19.98 7.58 -0.54
CA PRO A 224 -20.93 8.47 0.12
C PRO A 224 -21.72 7.80 1.24
N ASP A 225 -22.12 8.61 2.22
CA ASP A 225 -23.15 8.34 3.21
C ASP A 225 -22.94 7.09 4.10
N ALA A 226 -21.72 6.96 4.64
CA ALA A 226 -21.37 5.89 5.57
C ALA A 226 -21.39 6.33 7.03
N LYS A 227 -21.67 5.38 7.94
CA LYS A 227 -21.48 5.52 9.38
C LYS A 227 -21.04 4.18 9.98
N PRO A 228 -19.80 4.01 10.47
CA PRO A 228 -18.67 4.97 10.46
C PRO A 228 -18.18 5.32 9.03
N PRO A 229 -17.24 6.26 8.85
CA PRO A 229 -16.67 6.52 7.53
C PRO A 229 -16.16 5.23 6.90
N ALA A 230 -16.33 5.11 5.59
CA ALA A 230 -15.84 3.97 4.83
C ALA A 230 -14.30 4.00 4.75
N GLU A 231 -13.69 2.84 4.62
CA GLU A 231 -12.29 2.69 4.21
C GLU A 231 -12.25 2.46 2.70
N ILE A 232 -11.41 3.22 1.98
CA ILE A 232 -11.27 3.13 0.53
C ILE A 232 -9.87 2.64 0.20
N THR A 233 -9.80 1.57 -0.60
CA THR A 233 -8.57 1.08 -1.22
C THR A 233 -8.69 1.24 -2.72
N MET A 234 -7.72 1.91 -3.34
CA MET A 234 -7.69 2.10 -4.79
C MET A 234 -6.78 1.06 -5.45
N PHE A 235 -7.18 0.62 -6.64
CA PHE A 235 -6.44 -0.36 -7.43
C PHE A 235 -6.22 0.17 -8.85
N ARG A 236 -5.04 -0.09 -9.41
CA ARG A 236 -4.72 0.10 -10.83
C ARG A 236 -4.28 -1.25 -11.40
N ASP A 237 -4.99 -1.74 -12.42
CA ASP A 237 -4.70 -3.02 -13.09
C ASP A 237 -4.59 -4.24 -12.15
N GLY A 238 -5.31 -4.19 -11.02
CA GLY A 238 -5.30 -5.24 -10.00
C GLY A 238 -4.22 -5.09 -8.92
N GLU A 239 -3.37 -4.06 -8.99
CA GLU A 239 -2.36 -3.71 -7.99
C GLU A 239 -2.86 -2.56 -7.09
N GLU A 240 -2.62 -2.66 -5.79
CA GLU A 240 -3.03 -1.65 -4.80
C GLU A 240 -2.15 -0.39 -4.89
N LEU A 241 -2.78 0.79 -4.92
CA LEU A 241 -2.07 2.07 -4.96
C LEU A 241 -1.69 2.52 -3.55
N THR A 242 -0.38 2.57 -3.26
CA THR A 242 0.15 2.85 -1.91
C THR A 242 0.17 4.33 -1.55
N GLU A 243 0.15 5.24 -2.52
CA GLU A 243 0.20 6.70 -2.33
C GLU A 243 -1.21 7.30 -2.46
N THR A 244 -2.11 6.90 -1.57
CA THR A 244 -3.50 7.39 -1.55
C THR A 244 -3.73 8.27 -0.32
N ASP A 245 -4.14 9.51 -0.53
CA ASP A 245 -4.55 10.42 0.54
C ASP A 245 -6.04 10.25 0.82
N SER A 246 -6.45 10.10 2.09
CA SER A 246 -7.86 9.92 2.45
C SER A 246 -8.36 10.96 3.46
N PHE A 247 -9.57 11.44 3.23
CA PHE A 247 -10.24 12.41 4.11
C PHE A 247 -11.76 12.19 4.14
N THR A 248 -12.43 12.83 5.10
CA THR A 248 -13.89 12.69 5.28
C THR A 248 -14.59 14.04 5.20
N MET A 249 -15.77 14.03 4.59
CA MET A 249 -16.66 15.19 4.49
C MET A 249 -18.04 14.84 5.05
N SER A 250 -18.82 15.85 5.41
CA SER A 250 -20.22 15.66 5.84
C SER A 250 -21.05 15.03 4.72
N GLY A 251 -21.86 14.03 5.09
CA GLY A 251 -22.79 13.34 4.20
C GLY A 251 -24.08 14.13 3.95
N SER A 252 -25.04 13.45 3.32
CA SER A 252 -26.36 14.00 3.00
C SER A 252 -27.23 14.27 4.24
N GLN A 253 -27.00 13.54 5.33
CA GLN A 253 -27.70 13.70 6.60
C GLN A 253 -26.70 13.85 7.74
N ASP A 254 -27.16 14.44 8.84
CA ASP A 254 -26.39 14.51 10.08
C ASP A 254 -25.95 13.10 10.53
N LYS A 255 -24.72 12.99 11.03
CA LYS A 255 -24.02 11.74 11.37
C LYS A 255 -23.53 10.85 10.21
N LEU A 256 -23.90 11.15 8.95
CA LEU A 256 -23.34 10.46 7.78
C LEU A 256 -22.07 11.16 7.29
N LEU A 257 -21.15 10.36 6.76
CA LEU A 257 -19.86 10.84 6.27
C LEU A 257 -19.59 10.30 4.88
N ASN A 258 -19.07 11.17 4.01
CA ASN A 258 -18.52 10.81 2.72
C ASN A 258 -17.02 10.61 2.90
N THR A 259 -16.51 9.42 2.58
CA THR A 259 -15.06 9.22 2.53
C THR A 259 -14.58 9.54 1.12
N HIS A 260 -13.54 10.37 1.03
CA HIS A 260 -12.84 10.68 -0.20
C HIS A 260 -11.44 10.06 -0.11
N ALA A 261 -11.02 9.40 -1.19
CA ALA A 261 -9.65 9.00 -1.39
C ALA A 261 -9.16 9.67 -2.68
N GLU A 262 -7.98 10.25 -2.65
CA GLU A 262 -7.35 10.93 -3.78
C GLU A 262 -6.01 10.28 -4.09
N VAL A 263 -5.76 10.08 -5.38
CA VAL A 263 -4.48 9.60 -5.87
C VAL A 263 -4.06 10.42 -7.07
N LYS A 264 -2.77 10.75 -7.13
CA LYS A 264 -2.16 11.40 -8.28
C LYS A 264 -1.64 10.33 -9.22
N VAL A 265 -2.11 10.35 -10.45
CA VAL A 265 -1.69 9.42 -11.49
C VAL A 265 -1.10 10.19 -12.65
N VAL A 266 0.11 9.81 -13.05
CA VAL A 266 0.70 10.30 -14.28
C VAL A 266 0.15 9.47 -15.43
N CYS A 267 -0.44 10.14 -16.43
CA CYS A 267 -0.94 9.45 -17.61
C CYS A 267 0.27 8.99 -18.43
N MET A 268 0.70 7.75 -18.19
CA MET A 268 1.66 7.09 -19.05
C MET A 268 0.86 6.41 -20.17
N SER A 269 1.17 6.77 -21.41
CA SER A 269 0.82 5.92 -22.52
C SER A 269 1.49 4.57 -22.24
N TYR A 270 0.71 3.55 -21.89
CA TYR A 270 1.09 2.16 -22.19
C TYR A 270 0.98 1.98 -23.70
N GLY A 271 1.65 2.85 -24.46
CA GLY A 271 1.95 2.59 -25.84
C GLY A 271 2.75 1.29 -25.82
N GLY A 272 2.41 0.41 -26.75
CA GLY A 272 3.23 -0.77 -27.01
C GLY A 272 4.69 -0.32 -27.02
N ASN A 273 5.59 -1.14 -26.50
CA ASN A 273 7.00 -0.87 -26.67
C ASN A 273 7.34 -1.29 -28.10
N PRO A 274 7.47 -0.37 -29.08
CA PRO A 274 7.76 1.09 -28.99
C PRO A 274 6.56 2.03 -29.18
N LEU A 275 6.62 3.23 -28.57
CA LEU A 275 5.52 4.20 -28.57
C LEU A 275 5.12 4.62 -30.00
N ALA A 276 3.84 4.52 -30.33
CA ALA A 276 3.29 4.90 -31.63
C ALA A 276 2.42 6.16 -31.50
N THR A 277 2.52 7.07 -32.47
CA THR A 277 1.73 8.31 -32.54
C THR A 277 0.51 8.12 -33.42
N LEU A 278 -0.67 8.59 -32.97
CA LEU A 278 -1.93 8.43 -33.68
C LEU A 278 -2.39 9.75 -34.31
N HIS A 279 -2.78 9.69 -35.59
CA HIS A 279 -3.41 10.80 -36.31
C HIS A 279 -4.67 10.31 -37.01
N TRP A 280 -5.69 11.16 -37.11
CA TRP A 280 -6.94 10.82 -37.81
C TRP A 280 -7.30 11.84 -38.88
N THR A 281 -7.92 11.35 -39.95
CA THR A 281 -8.37 12.15 -41.09
C THR A 281 -9.74 11.65 -41.56
N LYS A 282 -10.43 12.45 -42.38
CA LYS A 282 -11.69 12.01 -43.01
C LYS A 282 -11.37 11.00 -44.10
N GLY A 283 -11.86 9.78 -43.95
CA GLY A 283 -11.75 8.72 -44.94
C GLY A 283 -12.84 8.80 -46.01
N ASP A 284 -12.70 7.97 -47.03
CA ASP A 284 -13.70 7.81 -48.08
C ASP A 284 -15.06 7.37 -47.51
N ASN A 285 -16.14 7.66 -48.23
CA ASN A 285 -17.53 7.36 -47.83
C ASN A 285 -17.97 8.00 -46.50
N GLY A 286 -17.30 9.07 -46.05
CA GLY A 286 -17.65 9.76 -44.81
C GLY A 286 -17.16 9.06 -43.53
N GLY A 287 -16.29 8.06 -43.65
CA GLY A 287 -15.64 7.40 -42.52
C GLY A 287 -14.49 8.21 -41.91
N MET A 288 -13.86 7.65 -40.88
CA MET A 288 -12.67 8.20 -40.22
C MET A 288 -11.50 7.25 -40.45
N MET A 289 -10.37 7.77 -40.93
CA MET A 289 -9.14 7.00 -41.16
C MET A 289 -8.13 7.36 -40.07
N THR A 290 -7.68 6.36 -39.33
CA THR A 290 -6.65 6.51 -38.29
C THR A 290 -5.32 5.96 -38.81
N THR A 291 -4.25 6.73 -38.66
CA THR A 291 -2.89 6.36 -39.02
C THR A 291 -2.04 6.32 -37.76
N SER A 292 -1.24 5.27 -37.61
CA SER A 292 -0.29 5.11 -36.50
C SER A 292 1.14 5.15 -37.04
N ASN A 293 1.97 6.06 -36.52
CA ASN A 293 3.39 6.17 -36.86
C ASN A 293 4.24 5.65 -35.70
N LEU A 294 5.01 4.60 -35.97
CA LEU A 294 5.91 3.95 -35.02
C LEU A 294 7.37 4.23 -35.36
N THR A 295 8.14 4.76 -34.41
CA THR A 295 9.60 4.93 -34.56
C THR A 295 10.33 4.08 -33.53
N HIS A 296 11.10 3.09 -33.98
CA HIS A 296 11.90 2.20 -33.12
C HIS A 296 13.37 2.20 -33.50
N LYS A 297 14.25 2.27 -32.50
CA LYS A 297 15.68 2.06 -32.71
C LYS A 297 15.97 0.57 -32.60
N VAL A 298 15.94 -0.11 -33.74
CA VAL A 298 16.15 -1.56 -33.82
C VAL A 298 17.53 -2.00 -33.30
N SER A 299 17.51 -3.10 -32.57
CA SER A 299 18.66 -3.81 -32.02
C SER A 299 18.82 -5.18 -32.69
N ARG A 300 19.92 -5.90 -32.43
CA ARG A 300 20.09 -7.25 -33.02
C ARG A 300 19.17 -8.27 -32.36
N GLU A 301 18.79 -8.00 -31.11
CA GLU A 301 17.89 -8.80 -30.29
C GLU A 301 16.47 -8.76 -30.86
N ASP A 302 16.15 -7.76 -31.69
CA ASP A 302 14.86 -7.61 -32.35
C ASP A 302 14.70 -8.49 -33.61
N HIS A 303 15.76 -9.15 -34.07
CA HIS A 303 15.67 -10.00 -35.25
C HIS A 303 14.79 -11.23 -34.98
N GLY A 304 13.79 -11.45 -35.84
CA GLY A 304 12.85 -12.55 -35.71
C GLY A 304 11.68 -12.26 -34.76
N LEU A 305 11.64 -11.06 -34.17
CA LEU A 305 10.47 -10.63 -33.41
C LEU A 305 9.31 -10.29 -34.36
N SER A 306 8.09 -10.59 -33.91
CA SER A 306 6.85 -10.28 -34.61
C SER A 306 6.40 -8.85 -34.29
N LEU A 307 6.35 -7.99 -35.30
CA LEU A 307 5.76 -6.66 -35.23
C LEU A 307 4.26 -6.75 -35.56
N THR A 308 3.41 -6.41 -34.59
CA THR A 308 1.95 -6.48 -34.73
C THR A 308 1.32 -5.09 -34.71
N CYS A 309 0.46 -4.81 -35.69
CA CYS A 309 -0.39 -3.62 -35.73
C CYS A 309 -1.84 -4.06 -35.53
N GLU A 310 -2.48 -3.60 -34.45
CA GLU A 310 -3.89 -3.83 -34.16
C GLU A 310 -4.67 -2.52 -34.27
N ALA A 311 -5.71 -2.50 -35.11
CA ALA A 311 -6.67 -1.42 -35.24
C ALA A 311 -7.99 -1.83 -34.59
N PHE A 312 -8.24 -1.34 -33.37
CA PHE A 312 -9.44 -1.61 -32.60
C PHE A 312 -10.45 -0.46 -32.70
N ASN A 313 -11.73 -0.78 -32.97
CA ASN A 313 -12.81 0.19 -32.99
C ASN A 313 -13.74 -0.02 -31.79
N LYS A 314 -13.73 0.92 -30.84
CA LYS A 314 -14.55 0.87 -29.62
C LYS A 314 -16.05 0.77 -29.91
N GLY A 315 -16.54 1.40 -30.97
CA GLY A 315 -17.97 1.43 -31.32
C GLY A 315 -18.48 0.09 -31.84
N THR A 316 -17.66 -0.64 -32.60
CA THR A 316 -18.03 -1.96 -33.15
C THR A 316 -17.54 -3.12 -32.29
N ARG A 317 -16.60 -2.87 -31.36
CA ARG A 317 -15.90 -3.88 -30.53
C ARG A 317 -15.14 -4.93 -31.33
N PHE A 318 -14.81 -4.65 -32.60
CA PHE A 318 -13.97 -5.51 -33.44
C PHE A 318 -12.59 -4.89 -33.64
N SER A 319 -11.58 -5.75 -33.79
CA SER A 319 -10.23 -5.36 -34.23
C SER A 319 -9.85 -6.01 -35.56
N SER A 320 -8.98 -5.33 -36.29
CA SER A 320 -8.23 -5.88 -37.41
C SER A 320 -6.76 -5.89 -37.05
N VAL A 321 -6.10 -7.04 -37.21
CA VAL A 321 -4.73 -7.26 -36.75
C VAL A 321 -3.89 -7.74 -37.92
N ARG A 322 -2.68 -7.19 -38.05
CA ARG A 322 -1.66 -7.68 -38.99
C ARG A 322 -0.32 -7.79 -38.29
N THR A 323 0.42 -8.86 -38.59
CA THR A 323 1.73 -9.16 -38.01
C THR A 323 2.75 -9.42 -39.10
N GLU A 324 3.96 -8.87 -38.94
CA GLU A 324 5.11 -9.06 -39.83
C GLU A 324 6.37 -9.38 -39.02
N GLU A 325 7.31 -10.14 -39.57
CA GLU A 325 8.56 -10.50 -38.89
C GLU A 325 9.68 -9.47 -39.15
N LEU A 326 10.38 -9.05 -38.10
CA LEU A 326 11.48 -8.08 -38.19
C LEU A 326 12.79 -8.73 -38.68
N ILE A 327 13.30 -8.24 -39.79
CA ILE A 327 14.61 -8.64 -40.34
C ILE A 327 15.65 -7.55 -40.04
N VAL A 328 16.45 -7.76 -39.00
CA VAL A 328 17.52 -6.81 -38.62
C VAL A 328 18.88 -7.31 -39.11
N TYR A 329 19.54 -6.51 -39.95
CA TYR A 329 20.90 -6.77 -40.40
C TYR A 329 21.92 -6.20 -39.42
N TYR A 330 22.86 -7.03 -38.98
CA TYR A 330 23.95 -6.62 -38.09
C TYR A 330 25.28 -7.23 -38.53
N PRO A 331 26.40 -6.50 -38.34
CA PRO A 331 27.70 -6.92 -38.85
C PRO A 331 28.26 -8.12 -38.08
N PRO A 332 29.27 -8.80 -38.66
CA PRO A 332 30.03 -9.82 -37.94
C PRO A 332 30.56 -9.30 -36.60
N GLN A 333 30.61 -10.17 -35.60
CA GLN A 333 31.05 -9.81 -34.24
C GLN A 333 32.50 -10.14 -33.97
N LYS A 334 32.97 -11.26 -34.53
CA LYS A 334 34.32 -11.76 -34.33
C LYS A 334 34.88 -12.20 -35.66
N VAL A 335 36.11 -11.79 -35.94
CA VAL A 335 36.93 -12.25 -37.05
C VAL A 335 38.28 -12.63 -36.48
N TRP A 336 38.75 -13.83 -36.79
CA TRP A 336 40.06 -14.29 -36.33
C TRP A 336 40.75 -15.14 -37.39
N LEU A 337 42.07 -15.23 -37.28
CA LEU A 337 42.92 -16.00 -38.18
C LEU A 337 43.52 -17.18 -37.41
N ASP A 338 43.45 -18.35 -38.01
CA ASP A 338 44.37 -19.45 -37.73
C ASP A 338 45.60 -19.27 -38.63
N ALA A 339 46.69 -18.83 -38.00
CA ALA A 339 47.95 -18.50 -38.64
C ALA A 339 49.12 -18.84 -37.70
N PRO A 340 50.33 -19.07 -38.23
CA PRO A 340 51.51 -19.27 -37.40
C PRO A 340 51.70 -18.12 -36.41
N PRO A 341 52.16 -18.40 -35.18
CA PRO A 341 52.48 -17.37 -34.21
C PRO A 341 53.50 -16.36 -34.77
N PRO A 342 53.41 -15.06 -34.40
CA PRO A 342 54.22 -14.00 -34.98
C PRO A 342 55.73 -14.13 -34.73
N ASN A 343 56.15 -15.02 -33.82
CA ASN A 343 57.55 -15.27 -33.46
C ASN A 343 58.18 -16.44 -34.22
N VAL A 344 57.45 -17.06 -35.14
CA VAL A 344 57.95 -18.18 -35.95
C VAL A 344 58.59 -17.64 -37.23
N PHE A 345 59.81 -18.09 -37.52
CA PHE A 345 60.47 -17.85 -38.79
C PHE A 345 60.16 -19.01 -39.75
N LEU A 346 59.69 -18.67 -40.95
CA LEU A 346 59.30 -19.63 -41.98
C LEU A 346 60.27 -19.53 -43.16
N HIS A 347 60.56 -20.64 -43.83
CA HIS A 347 61.44 -20.62 -45.00
C HIS A 347 60.67 -20.32 -46.29
N SER A 348 61.29 -19.61 -47.22
CA SER A 348 60.78 -19.49 -48.59
C SER A 348 60.62 -20.88 -49.22
N GLY A 349 59.55 -21.09 -49.98
CA GLY A 349 59.17 -22.38 -50.54
C GLY A 349 58.29 -23.25 -49.64
N THR A 350 58.11 -22.91 -48.35
CA THR A 350 57.15 -23.61 -47.49
C THR A 350 55.71 -23.30 -47.91
N THR A 351 54.88 -24.33 -48.01
CA THR A 351 53.43 -24.18 -48.23
C THR A 351 52.73 -23.97 -46.90
N LEU A 352 51.99 -22.86 -46.78
CA LEU A 352 51.28 -22.45 -45.59
C LEU A 352 49.76 -22.42 -45.85
N ARG A 353 48.99 -22.89 -44.86
CA ARG A 353 47.53 -22.79 -44.83
C ARG A 353 47.12 -21.76 -43.79
N LEU A 354 46.49 -20.68 -44.24
CA LEU A 354 45.87 -19.68 -43.39
C LEU A 354 44.35 -19.87 -43.43
N VAL A 355 43.69 -19.85 -42.28
CA VAL A 355 42.23 -19.96 -42.22
C VAL A 355 41.64 -18.73 -41.54
N CYS A 356 40.71 -18.06 -42.21
CA CYS A 356 39.97 -16.97 -41.63
C CYS A 356 38.60 -17.48 -41.19
N PHE A 357 38.17 -17.08 -40.00
CA PHE A 357 36.86 -17.40 -39.45
C PHE A 357 36.10 -16.12 -39.11
N SER A 358 34.79 -16.13 -39.30
CA SER A 358 33.89 -15.04 -38.92
C SER A 358 32.58 -15.56 -38.36
N SER A 359 32.14 -14.99 -37.23
CA SER A 359 30.89 -15.39 -36.55
C SER A 359 30.04 -14.20 -36.10
N GLY A 360 28.74 -14.47 -35.85
CA GLY A 360 27.82 -13.55 -35.18
C GLY A 360 27.23 -12.41 -36.03
N GLY A 361 27.19 -12.51 -37.36
CA GLY A 361 26.54 -11.52 -38.24
C GLY A 361 25.26 -12.05 -38.88
N ASN A 362 24.30 -11.15 -39.16
CA ASN A 362 23.09 -11.45 -39.94
C ASN A 362 22.97 -10.55 -41.18
N PRO A 363 22.99 -11.10 -42.41
CA PRO A 363 23.37 -12.49 -42.74
C PRO A 363 24.85 -12.74 -42.40
N THR A 364 25.31 -13.99 -42.52
CA THR A 364 26.72 -14.32 -42.28
C THR A 364 27.67 -13.51 -43.17
N GLY A 365 28.89 -13.28 -42.67
CA GLY A 365 29.89 -12.46 -43.36
C GLY A 365 30.38 -13.07 -44.68
N GLN A 366 30.78 -12.21 -45.60
CA GLN A 366 31.57 -12.56 -46.77
C GLN A 366 33.04 -12.24 -46.49
N LEU A 367 33.88 -13.27 -46.61
CA LEU A 367 35.30 -13.21 -46.30
C LEU A 367 36.13 -12.87 -47.55
N VAL A 368 37.01 -11.89 -47.43
CA VAL A 368 37.94 -11.47 -48.49
C VAL A 368 39.37 -11.44 -47.93
N TRP A 369 40.28 -12.17 -48.58
CA TRP A 369 41.70 -12.15 -48.23
C TRP A 369 42.42 -11.03 -48.99
N LEU A 370 43.32 -10.33 -48.27
CA LEU A 370 44.18 -9.29 -48.81
C LEU A 370 45.64 -9.54 -48.40
N LYS A 371 46.56 -9.33 -49.34
CA LYS A 371 48.00 -9.25 -49.11
C LYS A 371 48.43 -7.81 -49.37
N ASN A 372 48.98 -7.12 -48.36
CA ASN A 372 49.40 -5.71 -48.46
C ASN A 372 48.30 -4.83 -49.08
N ASN A 373 47.06 -4.98 -48.59
CA ASN A 373 45.85 -4.29 -49.06
C ASN A 373 45.39 -4.61 -50.49
N LYS A 374 45.96 -5.62 -51.15
CA LYS A 374 45.50 -6.10 -52.47
C LYS A 374 44.76 -7.41 -52.32
N VAL A 375 43.60 -7.53 -52.97
CA VAL A 375 42.76 -8.73 -52.91
C VAL A 375 43.49 -9.93 -53.49
N VAL A 376 43.44 -11.05 -52.77
CA VAL A 376 44.03 -12.32 -53.17
C VAL A 376 42.94 -13.18 -53.82
N GLN A 377 43.07 -13.44 -55.12
CA GLN A 377 42.09 -14.20 -55.90
C GLN A 377 42.22 -15.72 -55.73
N THR A 378 43.36 -16.21 -55.25
CA THR A 378 43.65 -17.65 -55.09
C THR A 378 43.07 -18.27 -53.81
N ALA A 379 42.31 -17.52 -53.01
CA ALA A 379 41.67 -18.04 -51.82
C ALA A 379 40.57 -19.06 -52.17
N SER A 380 40.39 -20.08 -51.33
CA SER A 380 39.40 -21.14 -51.53
C SER A 380 37.96 -20.61 -51.51
N LYS A 381 37.01 -21.48 -51.89
CA LYS A 381 35.58 -21.19 -51.70
C LYS A 381 35.27 -21.05 -50.21
N GLN A 382 34.43 -20.08 -49.86
CA GLN A 382 33.96 -19.90 -48.50
C GLN A 382 33.08 -21.07 -48.08
N VAL A 383 33.29 -21.56 -46.86
CA VAL A 383 32.52 -22.65 -46.24
C VAL A 383 31.63 -22.07 -45.14
N SER A 384 30.37 -22.48 -45.10
CA SER A 384 29.40 -22.10 -44.08
C SER A 384 29.20 -23.22 -43.06
N SER A 385 29.01 -22.85 -41.80
CA SER A 385 28.68 -23.72 -40.68
C SER A 385 27.62 -23.07 -39.79
N GLU A 386 27.04 -23.81 -38.85
CA GLU A 386 26.11 -23.25 -37.84
C GLU A 386 26.73 -22.13 -37.02
N ARG A 387 28.06 -22.16 -36.81
CA ARG A 387 28.77 -21.18 -35.97
C ARG A 387 29.28 -19.96 -36.73
N GLY A 388 29.09 -19.92 -38.05
CA GLY A 388 29.59 -18.83 -38.91
C GLY A 388 30.22 -19.35 -40.20
N VAL A 389 31.19 -18.61 -40.72
CA VAL A 389 31.84 -18.89 -42.01
C VAL A 389 33.35 -18.98 -41.86
N SER A 390 33.98 -19.76 -42.75
CA SER A 390 35.43 -19.83 -42.88
C SER A 390 35.87 -19.76 -44.33
N ARG A 391 37.09 -19.24 -44.55
CA ARG A 391 37.71 -19.17 -45.88
C ARG A 391 39.20 -19.37 -45.79
N GLU A 392 39.71 -20.32 -46.55
CA GLU A 392 41.11 -20.74 -46.48
C GLU A 392 41.94 -20.07 -47.58
N LEU A 393 43.19 -19.79 -47.26
CA LEU A 393 44.21 -19.36 -48.21
C LEU A 393 45.41 -20.28 -48.09
N LEU A 394 45.65 -21.04 -49.17
CA LEU A 394 46.83 -21.88 -49.33
C LEU A 394 47.85 -21.12 -50.18
N LEU A 395 49.06 -20.93 -49.67
CA LEU A 395 50.12 -20.19 -50.37
C LEU A 395 51.49 -20.85 -50.19
N THR A 396 52.36 -20.74 -51.18
CA THR A 396 53.77 -21.12 -51.08
C THR A 396 54.60 -19.86 -50.86
N LEU A 397 55.30 -19.78 -49.74
CA LEU A 397 56.00 -18.57 -49.30
C LEU A 397 57.07 -18.12 -50.31
N GLN A 398 57.05 -16.84 -50.63
CA GLN A 398 58.03 -16.18 -51.49
C GLN A 398 58.83 -15.13 -50.69
N PRO A 399 59.99 -14.67 -51.18
CA PRO A 399 60.72 -13.55 -50.58
C PRO A 399 59.85 -12.31 -50.33
N SER A 400 58.90 -12.03 -51.23
CA SER A 400 57.94 -10.91 -51.13
C SER A 400 56.95 -11.01 -49.95
N ASP A 401 56.86 -12.18 -49.30
CA ASP A 401 55.97 -12.41 -48.15
C ASP A 401 56.62 -12.04 -46.82
N ASN A 402 57.92 -11.77 -46.81
CA ASN A 402 58.60 -11.32 -45.59
C ASN A 402 58.04 -9.96 -45.15
N LEU A 403 57.53 -9.91 -43.92
CA LEU A 403 56.83 -8.78 -43.32
C LEU A 403 55.56 -8.33 -44.08
N ALA A 404 55.10 -9.13 -45.05
CA ALA A 404 53.84 -8.88 -45.72
C ALA A 404 52.68 -9.05 -44.74
N THR A 405 51.69 -8.16 -44.85
CA THR A 405 50.49 -8.20 -44.01
C THR A 405 49.40 -8.97 -44.73
N TYR A 406 49.02 -10.11 -44.16
CA TYR A 406 47.89 -10.92 -44.57
C TYR A 406 46.68 -10.52 -43.73
N ARG A 407 45.66 -9.95 -44.38
CA ARG A 407 44.45 -9.42 -43.76
C ARG A 407 43.24 -10.16 -44.32
N CYS A 408 42.31 -10.53 -43.45
CA CYS A 408 41.02 -11.06 -43.85
C CYS A 408 39.93 -10.09 -43.42
N ASP A 409 39.13 -9.63 -44.39
CA ASP A 409 38.00 -8.74 -44.19
C ASP A 409 36.70 -9.54 -44.22
N SER A 410 35.84 -9.32 -43.24
CA SER A 410 34.49 -9.87 -43.16
C SER A 410 33.48 -8.73 -43.22
N SER A 411 32.55 -8.81 -44.17
CA SER A 411 31.49 -7.81 -44.36
C SER A 411 30.18 -8.46 -44.76
N ASN A 412 29.05 -7.82 -44.48
CA ASN A 412 27.73 -8.30 -44.88
C ASN A 412 26.81 -7.12 -45.24
N LYS A 413 25.49 -7.38 -45.36
CA LYS A 413 24.48 -6.36 -45.65
C LYS A 413 24.46 -5.17 -44.67
N ALA A 414 25.02 -5.31 -43.47
CA ALA A 414 25.13 -4.21 -42.50
C ALA A 414 26.28 -3.22 -42.80
N LYS A 415 27.02 -3.40 -43.91
CA LYS A 415 28.02 -2.46 -44.48
C LYS A 415 29.22 -2.10 -43.57
N LYS A 416 29.35 -2.69 -42.38
CA LYS A 416 30.53 -2.56 -41.51
C LYS A 416 31.49 -3.73 -41.74
N VAL A 417 32.76 -3.41 -41.92
CA VAL A 417 33.83 -4.39 -42.14
C VAL A 417 34.57 -4.65 -40.82
N LEU A 418 34.73 -5.92 -40.46
CA LEU A 418 35.65 -6.35 -39.41
C LEU A 418 36.82 -7.10 -40.05
N SER A 419 38.01 -6.94 -39.48
CA SER A 419 39.23 -7.48 -40.05
C SER A 419 40.11 -8.12 -39.00
N ALA A 420 40.79 -9.21 -39.40
CA ALA A 420 41.90 -9.78 -38.65
C ALA A 420 43.12 -9.84 -39.56
N GLN A 421 44.31 -9.64 -39.00
CA GLN A 421 45.55 -9.60 -39.79
C GLN A 421 46.73 -10.22 -39.05
N THR A 422 47.68 -10.74 -39.82
CA THR A 422 48.95 -11.27 -39.33
C THR A 422 50.08 -10.87 -40.28
N LYS A 423 51.32 -10.82 -39.76
CA LYS A 423 52.54 -10.57 -40.55
C LYS A 423 53.40 -11.82 -40.51
N LEU A 424 53.86 -12.26 -41.68
CA LEU A 424 54.73 -13.42 -41.79
C LEU A 424 56.20 -12.98 -41.73
N ARG A 425 57.04 -13.79 -41.10
CA ARG A 425 58.50 -13.60 -41.08
C ARG A 425 59.12 -14.71 -41.91
N VAL A 426 59.63 -14.35 -43.09
CA VAL A 426 60.09 -15.32 -44.09
C VAL A 426 61.60 -15.18 -44.28
N LEU A 427 62.31 -16.29 -44.12
CA LEU A 427 63.74 -16.43 -44.38
C LEU A 427 63.96 -16.84 -45.84
N PHE A 428 64.87 -16.13 -46.52
CA PHE A 428 65.19 -16.37 -47.92
C PHE A 428 66.64 -15.96 -48.23
N PRO A 429 67.32 -16.68 -49.14
CA PRO A 429 68.67 -16.31 -49.59
C PRO A 429 68.65 -15.02 -50.42
N ALA A 430 69.83 -14.46 -50.70
CA ALA A 430 69.96 -13.33 -51.61
C ALA A 430 69.34 -13.65 -52.97
N VAL A 431 68.32 -12.88 -53.36
CA VAL A 431 67.56 -13.11 -54.60
C VAL A 431 68.38 -12.92 -55.88
N SER A 432 69.51 -12.23 -55.79
CA SER A 432 70.45 -12.03 -56.90
C SER A 432 71.84 -11.70 -56.37
N VAL A 433 72.89 -11.95 -57.16
CA VAL A 433 74.25 -11.49 -56.89
C VAL A 433 74.80 -10.89 -58.18
N LYS A 434 75.37 -9.68 -58.11
CA LYS A 434 75.97 -9.00 -59.26
C LYS A 434 77.33 -8.44 -58.89
N ILE A 435 78.31 -8.61 -59.76
CA ILE A 435 79.61 -7.96 -59.67
C ILE A 435 79.56 -6.72 -60.56
N VAL A 436 79.83 -5.55 -59.98
CA VAL A 436 79.93 -4.28 -60.70
C VAL A 436 81.39 -3.86 -60.71
N ALA A 437 81.98 -3.81 -61.90
CA ALA A 437 83.33 -3.28 -62.08
C ALA A 437 83.25 -1.78 -62.33
N LYS A 438 84.04 -0.99 -61.59
CA LYS A 438 84.13 0.47 -61.82
C LYS A 438 84.91 0.80 -63.10
N GLN A 439 85.76 -0.12 -63.55
CA GLN A 439 86.51 -0.02 -64.79
C GLN A 439 86.19 -1.22 -65.71
N GLN A 440 85.94 -0.97 -67.00
CA GLN A 440 85.68 -2.03 -68.01
C GLN A 440 86.94 -2.61 -68.65
N GLU A 441 87.99 -1.81 -68.77
CA GLU A 441 89.27 -2.23 -69.36
C GLU A 441 90.41 -1.89 -68.39
N LEU A 442 91.28 -2.87 -68.14
CA LEU A 442 92.39 -2.75 -67.20
C LEU A 442 93.71 -3.01 -67.92
N ARG A 443 94.72 -2.21 -67.58
CA ARG A 443 96.11 -2.41 -67.98
C ARG A 443 96.92 -2.96 -66.80
N ARG A 444 97.98 -3.69 -67.11
CA ARG A 444 98.89 -4.28 -66.11
C ARG A 444 99.36 -3.20 -65.12
N GLY A 445 99.20 -3.48 -63.83
CA GLY A 445 99.58 -2.57 -62.73
C GLY A 445 98.47 -1.62 -62.25
N GLN A 446 97.31 -1.59 -62.90
CA GLN A 446 96.14 -0.82 -62.43
C GLN A 446 95.37 -1.58 -61.34
N THR A 447 94.87 -0.84 -60.34
CA THR A 447 93.95 -1.36 -59.32
C THR A 447 92.56 -1.52 -59.91
N LEU A 448 91.95 -2.69 -59.71
CA LEU A 448 90.58 -2.99 -60.10
C LEU A 448 89.66 -2.86 -58.88
N ASP A 449 88.66 -2.00 -58.97
CA ASP A 449 87.62 -1.86 -57.96
C ASP A 449 86.35 -2.62 -58.39
N LEU A 450 85.99 -3.65 -57.62
CA LEU A 450 84.78 -4.43 -57.81
C LEU A 450 83.84 -4.29 -56.61
N ASP A 451 82.58 -4.02 -56.89
CA ASP A 451 81.51 -4.07 -55.90
C ASP A 451 80.69 -5.36 -56.10
N CYS A 452 80.49 -6.17 -55.05
CA CYS A 452 79.56 -7.30 -55.06
C CYS A 452 78.25 -6.88 -54.41
N LEU A 453 77.22 -6.75 -55.24
CA LEU A 453 75.89 -6.36 -54.82
C LEU A 453 75.03 -7.61 -54.66
N ALA A 454 74.81 -8.02 -53.41
CA ALA A 454 73.78 -8.99 -53.07
C ALA A 454 72.39 -8.32 -53.08
N GLY A 455 71.40 -8.99 -53.67
CA GLY A 455 70.01 -8.58 -53.65
C GLY A 455 69.38 -8.75 -52.27
N SER A 456 68.08 -8.47 -52.17
CA SER A 456 67.31 -8.66 -50.92
C SER A 456 67.48 -10.09 -50.38
N SER A 457 67.73 -10.22 -49.08
CA SER A 457 67.82 -11.48 -48.34
C SER A 457 67.26 -11.30 -46.92
N ASN A 458 66.87 -12.40 -46.28
CA ASN A 458 66.58 -12.42 -44.85
C ASN A 458 67.05 -13.75 -44.24
N PRO A 459 68.08 -13.75 -43.37
CA PRO A 459 68.83 -12.60 -42.83
C PRO A 459 69.77 -11.94 -43.88
N PRO A 460 70.49 -10.86 -43.52
CA PRO A 460 71.50 -10.26 -44.40
C PRO A 460 72.52 -11.29 -44.91
N ALA A 461 72.82 -11.26 -46.21
CA ALA A 461 73.75 -12.18 -46.84
C ALA A 461 75.20 -11.87 -46.43
N ASN A 462 75.99 -12.93 -46.22
CA ASN A 462 77.43 -12.79 -46.05
C ASN A 462 78.12 -12.88 -47.43
N ILE A 463 79.08 -11.99 -47.70
CA ILE A 463 79.75 -11.90 -49.00
C ILE A 463 81.23 -12.27 -48.84
N SER A 464 81.71 -13.19 -49.68
CA SER A 464 83.12 -13.60 -49.77
C SER A 464 83.57 -13.61 -51.22
N TRP A 465 84.82 -13.19 -51.47
CA TRP A 465 85.42 -13.18 -52.81
C TRP A 465 86.47 -14.28 -52.94
N ASN A 466 86.39 -15.06 -54.04
CA ASN A 466 87.41 -16.03 -54.41
C ASN A 466 87.85 -15.77 -55.86
N LEU A 467 89.15 -15.62 -56.08
CA LEU A 467 89.72 -15.54 -57.42
C LEU A 467 90.05 -16.96 -57.89
N GLY A 468 89.65 -17.32 -59.11
CA GLY A 468 89.94 -18.62 -59.70
C GLY A 468 91.45 -18.89 -59.88
N PRO A 469 91.84 -20.14 -60.16
CA PRO A 469 93.23 -20.48 -60.37
C PRO A 469 93.81 -19.73 -61.58
N VAL A 470 95.10 -19.37 -61.50
CA VAL A 470 95.84 -18.80 -62.63
C VAL A 470 96.13 -19.92 -63.62
N MET A 471 95.52 -19.86 -64.80
CA MET A 471 95.82 -20.76 -65.92
C MET A 471 97.06 -20.20 -66.62
N TYR A 472 98.19 -20.91 -66.53
CA TYR A 472 99.45 -20.56 -67.19
C TYR A 472 99.53 -21.10 -68.61
#